data_AF-A0A943REY2-F1
#
_entry.id   AF-A0A943REY2-F1
#
_cell.length_a   1.000
_cell.length_b   1.000
_cell.length_c   1.000
_cell.angle_alpha   90.00
_cell.angle_beta   90.00
_cell.angle_gamma   90.00
#
_symmetry.space_group_name_H-M   'P 1'
#
loop_
_entity.id
_entity.type
_entity.pdbx_description
1 polymer ?
#
loop_
_entity_poly.entity_id
_entity_poly.type
_entity_poly.pdbx_seq_one_letter_code
_entity_poly.pdbx_strand_id
1 'polypeptide(L)'
;MKVTRFTGGPMPTNCYMLTDESTGATAVIDPGFVNESLLKAVEGADVQAILLTHGHWDHIAGVAEIQKQTGAKLYIDAEDELFLSDSALNLSVDLTG
;
A
#
# COMPACT_ATOMS: atom_id res chain seq x y z
N MET A 1 4.73 3.28 19.15
CA MET A 1 4.54 3.02 17.70
C MET A 1 4.36 1.53 17.53
N LYS A 2 3.22 1.12 17.00
CA LYS A 2 2.89 -0.27 16.73
C LYS A 2 3.07 -0.56 15.24
N VAL A 3 3.73 -1.66 14.93
CA VAL A 3 3.93 -2.13 13.54
C VAL A 3 3.18 -3.44 13.36
N THR A 4 2.31 -3.50 12.36
CA THR A 4 1.62 -4.73 11.95
C THR A 4 2.04 -5.08 10.54
N ARG A 5 2.34 -6.35 10.28
CA ARG A 5 2.72 -6.84 8.95
C ARG A 5 1.60 -7.68 8.38
N PHE A 6 1.28 -7.44 7.12
CA PHE A 6 0.35 -8.21 6.31
C PHE A 6 1.12 -8.85 5.16
N THR A 7 0.83 -10.11 4.89
CA THR A 7 1.36 -10.86 3.76
C THR A 7 0.18 -11.44 2.99
N GLY A 8 0.23 -11.39 1.66
CA GLY A 8 -0.86 -11.90 0.83
C GLY A 8 -0.52 -11.83 -0.65
N GLY A 9 -1.33 -12.52 -1.46
CA GLY A 9 -1.11 -12.62 -2.89
C GLY A 9 -0.13 -13.72 -3.31
N PRO A 10 0.14 -13.84 -4.62
CA PRO A 10 1.03 -14.84 -5.20
C PRO A 10 2.52 -14.50 -4.97
N MET A 11 2.85 -13.27 -4.54
CA MET A 11 4.21 -12.79 -4.29
C MET A 11 4.40 -12.57 -2.78
N PRO A 12 5.57 -12.88 -2.19
CA PRO A 12 5.83 -12.66 -0.76
C PRO A 12 6.12 -11.18 -0.43
N THR A 13 5.33 -10.26 -0.98
CA THR A 13 5.46 -8.82 -0.76
C THR A 13 4.79 -8.46 0.57
N ASN A 14 5.53 -7.74 1.41
CA ASN A 14 5.03 -7.33 2.72
C ASN A 14 4.33 -5.98 2.61
N CYS A 15 3.12 -5.91 3.15
CA CYS A 15 2.43 -4.66 3.46
C CYS A 15 2.58 -4.39 4.96
N TYR A 16 2.81 -3.14 5.35
CA TYR A 16 2.91 -2.76 6.75
C TYR A 16 1.86 -1.73 7.13
N MET A 17 1.46 -1.74 8.39
CA MET A 17 0.66 -0.69 9.00
C MET A 17 1.38 -0.18 10.24
N LEU A 18 1.69 1.12 10.23
CA LEU A 18 2.36 1.84 11.31
C LEU A 18 1.31 2.68 12.02
N THR A 19 1.07 2.41 13.30
CA THR A 19 0.14 3.19 14.12
C THR A 19 0.90 3.88 15.24
N ASP A 20 0.73 5.20 15.34
CA ASP A 20 1.10 5.93 16.53
C ASP A 20 0.08 5.63 17.63
N GLU A 21 0.53 4.96 18.69
CA GLU A 21 -0.34 4.53 19.80
C GLU A 21 -0.82 5.69 20.66
N SER A 22 -0.20 6.86 20.56
CA SER A 22 -0.59 8.05 21.31
C SER A 22 -1.74 8.82 20.66
N THR A 23 -1.76 8.88 19.32
CA THR A 23 -2.73 9.65 18.53
C THR A 23 -3.74 8.78 17.79
N GLY A 24 -3.42 7.51 17.55
CA GLY A 24 -4.17 6.61 16.68
C GLY A 24 -3.88 6.78 15.18
N ALA A 25 -3.13 7.82 14.80
CA ALA A 25 -2.79 8.10 13.41
C ALA A 25 -2.02 6.92 12.81
N THR A 26 -2.46 6.49 11.63
CA THR A 26 -1.99 5.27 10.99
C THR A 26 -1.53 5.54 9.56
N ALA A 27 -0.42 4.92 9.17
CA ALA A 27 0.08 4.87 7.80
C ALA A 27 0.10 3.42 7.31
N VAL A 28 -0.26 3.21 6.04
CA VAL A 28 -0.12 1.94 5.34
C VAL A 28 1.07 2.04 4.39
N ILE A 29 1.90 1.00 4.33
CA ILE A 29 3.11 0.96 3.51
C ILE A 29 3.01 -0.21 2.57
N ASP A 30 3.20 0.07 1.28
CA ASP A 30 3.22 -0.91 0.20
C ASP A 30 2.01 -1.85 0.22
N PRO A 31 0.77 -1.32 0.05
CA PRO A 31 -0.42 -2.15 -0.08
C PRO A 31 -0.43 -2.84 -1.45
N GLY A 32 0.48 -3.78 -1.65
CA GLY A 32 0.64 -4.55 -2.86
C GLY A 32 -0.50 -5.49 -3.14
N PHE A 33 -0.81 -6.33 -2.16
CA PHE A 33 -1.94 -7.25 -2.21
C PHE A 33 -2.88 -7.01 -1.05
N VAL A 34 -4.12 -6.68 -1.41
CA VAL A 34 -5.19 -6.49 -0.45
C VAL A 34 -5.80 -7.84 -0.11
N ASN A 35 -5.74 -8.21 1.16
CA ASN A 35 -6.45 -9.36 1.70
C ASN A 35 -7.48 -8.91 2.75
N GLU A 36 -8.39 -9.80 3.12
CA GLU A 36 -9.46 -9.50 4.09
C GLU A 36 -8.91 -8.99 5.44
N SER A 37 -7.74 -9.47 5.86
CA SER A 37 -7.11 -9.05 7.12
C SER A 37 -6.64 -7.61 7.07
N LEU A 38 -6.03 -7.17 5.96
CA LEU A 38 -5.63 -5.79 5.74
C LEU A 38 -6.86 -4.89 5.67
N LEU A 39 -7.88 -5.27 4.89
CA LEU A 39 -9.11 -4.47 4.76
C LEU A 39 -9.80 -4.23 6.10
N LYS A 40 -9.95 -5.29 6.89
CA LYS A 40 -10.53 -5.19 8.22
C LYS A 40 -9.68 -4.33 9.16
N ALA A 41 -8.35 -4.35 9.00
CA ALA A 41 -7.45 -3.55 9.82
C ALA A 41 -7.55 -2.05 9.47
N VAL A 42 -7.68 -1.70 8.19
CA VAL A 42 -7.78 -0.30 7.76
C VAL A 42 -9.17 0.31 8.02
N GLU A 43 -10.24 -0.48 7.97
CA GLU A 43 -11.62 -0.02 8.25
C GLU A 43 -11.76 0.55 9.67
N GLY A 44 -11.03 -0.01 10.64
CA GLY A 44 -11.08 0.42 12.05
C GLY A 44 -9.99 1.41 12.47
N ALA A 45 -9.16 1.88 11.54
CA ALA A 45 -7.99 2.71 11.84
C ALA A 45 -8.11 4.13 11.24
N ASP A 46 -7.49 5.11 11.89
CA ASP A 46 -7.32 6.47 11.34
C ASP A 46 -6.16 6.48 10.33
N VAL A 47 -6.40 5.92 9.15
CA VAL A 47 -5.38 5.84 8.08
C VAL A 47 -5.30 7.18 7.35
N GLN A 48 -4.21 7.90 7.56
CA GLN A 48 -4.01 9.25 7.01
C GLN A 48 -3.10 9.25 5.78
N ALA A 49 -2.24 8.24 5.65
CA ALA A 49 -1.25 8.15 4.59
C ALA A 49 -1.09 6.72 4.08
N ILE A 50 -0.85 6.61 2.78
CA ILE A 50 -0.30 5.45 2.11
C ILE A 50 1.09 5.84 1.61
N LEU A 51 2.10 5.09 2.02
CA LEU A 51 3.49 5.32 1.64
C LEU A 51 3.94 4.19 0.71
N LEU A 52 4.56 4.53 -0.40
CA LEU A 52 5.20 3.57 -1.28
C LEU A 52 6.71 3.65 -1.11
N THR A 53 7.35 2.49 -0.92
CA THR A 53 8.81 2.40 -0.92
C THR A 53 9.37 2.63 -2.32
N HIS A 54 8.65 2.16 -3.34
CA HIS A 54 8.95 2.34 -4.77
C HIS A 54 7.72 1.97 -5.62
N GLY A 55 7.82 2.16 -6.94
CA GLY A 55 6.70 2.04 -7.86
C GLY A 55 6.40 0.68 -8.52
N HIS A 56 6.91 -0.47 -8.03
CA HIS A 56 6.60 -1.77 -8.65
C HIS A 56 5.14 -2.21 -8.40
N TRP A 57 4.56 -2.94 -9.36
CA TRP A 57 3.16 -3.35 -9.36
C TRP A 57 2.75 -4.10 -8.07
N ASP A 58 3.64 -4.93 -7.54
CA ASP A 58 3.39 -5.76 -6.37
C ASP A 58 3.43 -4.96 -5.05
N HIS A 59 3.72 -3.66 -5.10
CA HIS A 59 3.63 -2.72 -3.98
C HIS A 59 2.47 -1.72 -4.14
N ILE A 60 1.99 -1.48 -5.38
CA ILE A 60 1.00 -0.43 -5.68
C ILE A 60 -0.41 -0.95 -5.98
N ALA A 61 -0.60 -2.24 -6.29
CA ALA A 61 -1.87 -2.73 -6.85
C ALA A 61 -3.08 -2.58 -5.89
N GLY A 62 -2.87 -2.52 -4.58
CA GLY A 62 -3.90 -2.30 -3.58
C GLY A 62 -4.15 -0.85 -3.19
N VAL A 63 -3.36 0.12 -3.68
CA VAL A 63 -3.46 1.53 -3.29
C VAL A 63 -4.87 2.07 -3.48
N ALA A 64 -5.47 1.84 -4.64
CA ALA A 64 -6.80 2.36 -4.97
C ALA A 64 -7.88 1.88 -4.00
N GLU A 65 -7.82 0.62 -3.56
CA GLU A 65 -8.79 0.06 -2.61
C GLU A 65 -8.61 0.67 -1.21
N ILE A 66 -7.37 0.83 -0.74
CA ILE A 66 -7.11 1.48 0.55
C ILE A 66 -7.55 2.96 0.51
N GLN A 67 -7.26 3.69 -0.57
CA GLN A 67 -7.72 5.07 -0.74
C GLN A 67 -9.24 5.19 -0.73
N LYS A 68 -9.93 4.26 -1.41
CA LYS A 68 -11.39 4.24 -1.46
C LYS A 68 -12.02 4.04 -0.07
N GLN A 69 -11.42 3.19 0.77
CA GLN A 69 -11.95 2.91 2.10
C GLN A 69 -11.62 3.99 3.13
N THR A 70 -10.46 4.63 3.01
CA THR A 70 -9.90 5.49 4.07
C THR A 70 -9.85 6.97 3.72
N GLY A 71 -9.83 7.31 2.44
CA GLY A 71 -9.54 8.68 1.97
C GLY A 71 -8.08 9.11 2.14
N ALA A 72 -7.17 8.18 2.48
CA ALA A 72 -5.78 8.48 2.74
C ALA A 72 -5.04 9.07 1.53
N LYS A 73 -4.08 9.96 1.80
CA LYS A 73 -3.19 10.52 0.76
C LYS A 73 -2.10 9.52 0.40
N LEU A 74 -1.83 9.39 -0.89
CA LEU A 74 -0.70 8.60 -1.39
C LEU A 74 0.57 9.45 -1.41
N TYR A 75 1.68 8.86 -0.98
CA TYR A 75 3.02 9.43 -1.07
C TYR A 75 3.96 8.41 -1.72
N ILE A 76 4.76 8.89 -2.66
CA ILE A 76 5.82 8.16 -3.34
C ILE A 76 6.98 9.15 -3.56
N ASP A 77 8.19 8.64 -3.75
CA ASP A 77 9.29 9.49 -4.20
C ASP A 77 8.97 10.11 -5.57
N ALA A 78 9.41 11.35 -5.79
CA ALA A 78 9.14 12.08 -7.02
C ALA A 78 9.82 11.42 -8.24
N GLU A 79 10.95 10.74 -8.05
CA GLU A 79 11.64 10.02 -9.12
C GLU A 79 10.84 8.79 -9.59
N ASP A 80 9.96 8.26 -8.73
CA ASP A 80 9.14 7.08 -8.99
C ASP A 80 7.70 7.41 -9.41
N GLU A 81 7.32 8.69 -9.50
CA GLU A 81 5.93 9.09 -9.82
C GLU A 81 5.42 8.46 -11.13
N LEU A 82 6.28 8.38 -12.16
CA LEU A 82 5.92 7.81 -13.46
C LEU A 82 5.57 6.31 -13.39
N PHE A 83 6.14 5.57 -12.44
CA PHE A 83 5.89 4.14 -12.27
C PHE A 83 4.41 3.87 -11.94
N LEU A 84 3.71 4.81 -11.30
CA LEU A 84 2.29 4.65 -11.00
C LEU A 84 1.40 4.48 -12.24
N SER A 85 1.90 4.86 -13.43
CA SER A 85 1.11 4.90 -14.67
C SER A 85 1.75 4.17 -15.85
N ASP A 86 3.06 3.88 -15.80
CA ASP A 86 3.77 3.21 -16.88
C ASP A 86 3.98 1.71 -16.57
N SER A 87 3.36 0.85 -17.38
CA SER A 87 3.37 -0.61 -17.17
C SER A 87 4.74 -1.25 -17.38
N ALA A 88 5.64 -0.63 -18.14
CA ALA A 88 7.00 -1.12 -18.31
C ALA A 88 7.86 -0.75 -17.10
N LEU A 89 7.69 0.45 -16.55
CA LEU A 89 8.43 0.89 -15.37
C LEU A 89 7.98 0.16 -14.09
N ASN A 90 6.67 -0.01 -13.88
CA ASN A 90 6.17 -0.75 -12.72
C ASN A 90 6.20 -2.28 -12.88
N LEU A 91 6.72 -2.79 -14.00
CA LEU A 91 6.84 -4.22 -14.29
C LEU A 91 5.51 -4.98 -14.41
N SER A 92 4.36 -4.29 -14.45
CA SER A 92 3.06 -4.96 -14.64
C SER A 92 2.89 -5.52 -16.05
N VAL A 93 3.69 -5.09 -17.03
CA VAL A 93 3.72 -5.67 -18.38
C VAL A 93 4.01 -7.18 -18.36
N ASP A 94 4.78 -7.66 -17.37
CA ASP A 94 5.14 -9.07 -17.23
C ASP A 94 3.96 -9.95 -16.75
N LEU A 95 2.86 -9.34 -16.29
CA LEU A 95 1.65 -10.04 -15.86
C LEU A 95 0.70 -10.40 -17.00
N THR A 96 0.81 -9.71 -18.14
CA THR A 96 -0.12 -9.82 -19.27
C THR A 96 0.45 -10.60 -20.45
N GLY A 97 1.44 -11.46 -20.20
CA GLY A 97 2.09 -12.30 -21.21
C GLY A 97 1.13 -13.10 -22.08
#